data_AF-A0A4R5CBT0-F1
#
_entry.id   AF-A0A4R5CBT0-F1
#
_cell.length_a   1.000
_cell.length_b   1.000
_cell.length_c   1.000
_cell.angle_alpha   90.00
_cell.angle_beta   90.00
_cell.angle_gamma   90.00
#
_symmetry.space_group_name_H-M   'P 1'
#
loop_
_entity.id
_entity.type
_entity.pdbx_description
1 polymer ?
#
loop_
_entity_poly.entity_id
_entity_poly.type
_entity_poly.pdbx_seq_one_letter_code
_entity_poly.pdbx_strand_id
1 'polypeptide(L)'
;MRGGGDVDASVERFTAIYRQHYPKVLGYALAHDARAAAEDVANETFLTAWRKLDQVPDDDPLPWLFGVARRHRLKQRDAGRRHATIAERARQMRTEHDTDTGEVVAEREAGLAAFAALAERDAEALVLSAWYGFSAGQAARVLGCSTATYFVRLHRARKRLARLLSTSDHASVPHPALEGQRG
;
A
#
# COMPACT_ATOMS: atom_id res chain seq x y z
N MET A 1 -40.72 21.37 -2.22
CA MET A 1 -40.11 20.10 -2.71
C MET A 1 -38.72 20.36 -3.30
N ARG A 2 -37.70 20.68 -2.48
CA ARG A 2 -36.31 20.94 -2.95
C ARG A 2 -35.29 19.85 -2.59
N GLY A 3 -35.70 18.78 -1.89
CA GLY A 3 -34.77 17.75 -1.38
C GLY A 3 -34.49 16.57 -2.32
N GLY A 4 -35.33 16.33 -3.34
CA GLY A 4 -35.14 15.16 -4.23
C GLY A 4 -33.92 15.28 -5.15
N GLY A 5 -33.74 16.44 -5.79
CA GLY A 5 -32.63 16.66 -6.73
C GLY A 5 -31.25 16.72 -6.07
N ASP A 6 -31.17 17.17 -4.82
CA ASP A 6 -29.91 17.24 -4.06
C ASP A 6 -29.46 15.85 -3.58
N VAL A 7 -30.43 15.00 -3.22
CA VAL A 7 -30.17 13.59 -2.88
C VAL A 7 -29.72 12.82 -4.12
N ASP A 8 -30.39 12.99 -5.27
CA ASP A 8 -30.00 12.30 -6.51
C ASP A 8 -28.59 12.70 -6.97
N ALA A 9 -28.25 13.99 -6.93
CA ALA A 9 -26.90 14.47 -7.25
C ALA A 9 -25.83 13.92 -6.29
N SER A 10 -26.15 13.83 -5.00
CA SER A 10 -25.27 13.25 -3.99
C SER A 10 -25.03 11.75 -4.23
N VAL A 11 -26.09 11.01 -4.57
CA VAL A 11 -26.03 9.58 -4.90
C VAL A 11 -25.17 9.36 -6.15
N GLU A 12 -25.37 10.16 -7.19
CA GLU A 12 -24.61 10.07 -8.44
C GLU A 12 -23.12 10.34 -8.20
N ARG A 13 -22.80 11.45 -7.51
CA ARG A 13 -21.41 11.81 -7.17
C ARG A 13 -20.73 10.73 -6.34
N PHE A 14 -21.39 10.24 -5.29
CA PHE A 14 -20.84 9.15 -4.48
C PHE A 14 -20.63 7.88 -5.30
N THR A 15 -21.59 7.51 -6.15
CA THR A 15 -21.50 6.32 -6.99
C THR A 15 -20.29 6.40 -7.93
N ALA A 16 -20.05 7.57 -8.53
CA ALA A 16 -18.88 7.81 -9.37
C ALA A 16 -17.57 7.62 -8.58
N ILE A 17 -17.46 8.26 -7.41
CA ILE A 17 -16.30 8.12 -6.53
C ILE A 17 -16.08 6.66 -6.11
N TYR A 18 -17.15 5.97 -5.71
CA TYR A 18 -17.09 4.56 -5.29
C TYR A 18 -16.57 3.67 -6.42
N ARG A 19 -17.20 3.72 -7.60
CA ARG A 19 -16.82 2.88 -8.75
C ARG A 19 -15.38 3.13 -9.18
N GLN A 20 -14.95 4.38 -9.19
CA GLN A 20 -13.61 4.75 -9.66
C GLN A 20 -12.51 4.40 -8.64
N HIS A 21 -12.79 4.50 -7.34
CA HIS A 21 -11.74 4.45 -6.31
C HIS A 21 -11.77 3.23 -5.41
N TYR A 22 -12.87 2.46 -5.36
CA TYR A 22 -12.97 1.27 -4.50
C TYR A 22 -11.83 0.27 -4.72
N PRO A 23 -11.48 -0.13 -5.96
CA PRO A 23 -10.38 -1.08 -6.17
C PRO A 23 -9.03 -0.56 -5.65
N LYS A 24 -8.78 0.75 -5.76
CA LYS A 24 -7.54 1.38 -5.30
C LYS A 24 -7.46 1.41 -3.77
N VAL A 25 -8.57 1.75 -3.11
CA VAL A 25 -8.67 1.77 -1.64
C VAL A 25 -8.54 0.35 -1.07
N LEU A 26 -9.22 -0.63 -1.69
CA LEU A 26 -9.10 -2.02 -1.30
C LEU A 26 -7.66 -2.54 -1.50
N GLY A 27 -7.05 -2.26 -2.65
CA GLY A 27 -5.65 -2.63 -2.92
C GLY A 27 -4.68 -2.02 -1.90
N TYR A 28 -4.92 -0.77 -1.49
CA TYR A 28 -4.12 -0.12 -0.45
C TYR A 28 -4.26 -0.85 0.89
N ALA A 29 -5.48 -1.22 1.29
CA ALA A 29 -5.70 -1.96 2.53
C ALA A 29 -5.11 -3.39 2.49
N LEU A 30 -5.22 -4.09 1.35
CA LEU A 30 -4.61 -5.41 1.12
C LEU A 30 -3.07 -5.38 1.19
N ALA A 31 -2.44 -4.26 0.83
CA ALA A 31 -1.00 -4.13 1.01
C ALA A 31 -0.55 -4.20 2.49
N HIS A 32 -1.48 -4.08 3.45
CA HIS A 32 -1.19 -3.99 4.88
C HIS A 32 -1.87 -5.08 5.73
N ASP A 33 -3.07 -5.51 5.36
CA ASP A 33 -3.97 -6.34 6.17
C ASP A 33 -4.48 -7.58 5.44
N ALA A 34 -5.05 -8.53 6.19
CA ALA A 34 -5.70 -9.69 5.59
C ALA A 34 -6.98 -9.27 4.84
N ARG A 35 -7.36 -10.04 3.80
CA ARG A 35 -8.53 -9.78 2.93
C ARG A 35 -9.77 -9.27 3.67
N ALA A 36 -10.24 -9.99 4.68
CA ALA A 36 -11.44 -9.62 5.42
C ALA A 36 -11.31 -8.26 6.13
N ALA A 37 -10.17 -7.99 6.77
CA ALA A 37 -9.91 -6.70 7.40
C ALA A 37 -9.78 -5.57 6.35
N ALA A 38 -9.18 -5.86 5.20
CA ALA A 38 -9.04 -4.90 4.11
C ALA A 38 -10.40 -4.52 3.49
N GLU A 39 -11.30 -5.48 3.29
CA GLU A 39 -12.68 -5.25 2.84
C GLU A 39 -13.46 -4.41 3.86
N ASP A 40 -13.33 -4.71 5.17
CA ASP A 40 -13.92 -3.89 6.23
C ASP A 40 -13.40 -2.45 6.19
N VAL A 41 -12.08 -2.25 6.03
CA VAL A 41 -11.48 -0.91 5.92
C VAL A 41 -12.01 -0.17 4.69
N ALA A 42 -12.13 -0.83 3.54
CA ALA A 42 -12.68 -0.22 2.34
C ALA A 42 -14.15 0.20 2.56
N ASN A 43 -14.98 -0.70 3.09
CA ASN A 43 -16.38 -0.42 3.38
C ASN A 43 -16.56 0.77 4.33
N GLU A 44 -15.82 0.79 5.45
CA GLU A 44 -15.84 1.89 6.41
C GLU A 44 -15.34 3.22 5.81
N THR A 45 -14.39 3.15 4.87
CA THR A 45 -13.89 4.31 4.14
C THR A 45 -14.99 4.93 3.29
N PHE A 46 -15.70 4.13 2.49
CA PHE A 46 -16.78 4.64 1.65
C PHE A 46 -18.02 5.02 2.43
N LEU A 47 -18.32 4.34 3.54
CA LEU A 47 -19.36 4.78 4.47
C LEU A 47 -19.03 6.16 5.07
N THR A 48 -17.75 6.41 5.38
CA THR A 48 -17.28 7.73 5.83
C THR A 48 -17.35 8.76 4.71
N ALA A 49 -16.99 8.39 3.48
CA ALA A 49 -17.10 9.25 2.31
C ALA A 49 -18.57 9.66 2.03
N TRP A 50 -19.52 8.73 2.16
CA TRP A 50 -20.94 9.03 2.03
C TRP A 50 -21.42 10.05 3.08
N ARG A 51 -21.05 9.84 4.35
CA ARG A 51 -21.43 10.74 5.46
C ARG A 51 -20.79 12.13 5.37
N LYS A 52 -19.71 12.27 4.61
CA LYS A 52 -18.89 13.47 4.50
C LYS A 52 -18.61 13.81 3.05
N LEU A 53 -19.63 13.62 2.20
CA LEU A 53 -19.47 13.70 0.76
C LEU A 53 -18.97 15.09 0.34
N ASP A 54 -19.41 16.13 1.03
CA ASP A 54 -18.98 17.52 0.94
C ASP A 54 -17.50 17.76 1.26
N GLN A 55 -16.86 16.90 2.04
CA GLN A 55 -15.44 17.00 2.42
C GLN A 55 -14.52 16.25 1.47
N VAL A 56 -15.08 15.44 0.56
CA VAL A 56 -14.29 14.73 -0.45
C VAL A 56 -13.94 15.72 -1.55
N PRO A 57 -12.65 15.94 -1.89
CA PRO A 57 -12.28 16.80 -3.02
C PRO A 57 -12.85 16.30 -4.35
N ASP A 58 -13.32 17.22 -5.21
CA ASP A 58 -13.92 16.88 -6.51
C ASP A 58 -12.87 16.46 -7.55
N ASP A 59 -11.70 17.10 -7.53
CA ASP A 59 -10.63 16.93 -8.50
C ASP A 59 -9.74 15.71 -8.19
N ASP A 60 -9.39 15.53 -6.91
CA ASP A 60 -8.51 14.46 -6.46
C ASP A 60 -8.97 13.86 -5.12
N PRO A 61 -10.01 13.00 -5.14
CA PRO A 61 -10.57 12.38 -3.94
C PRO A 61 -9.63 11.32 -3.33
N LEU A 62 -8.70 10.76 -4.10
CA LEU A 62 -7.98 9.54 -3.74
C LEU A 62 -7.07 9.70 -2.51
N PRO A 63 -6.28 10.78 -2.35
CA PRO A 63 -5.51 11.01 -1.13
C PRO A 63 -6.38 11.19 0.12
N TRP A 64 -7.56 11.79 -0.02
CA TRP A 64 -8.51 11.92 1.09
C TRP A 64 -9.03 10.54 1.51
N LEU A 65 -9.45 9.72 0.54
CA LEU A 65 -9.92 8.35 0.78
C LEU A 65 -8.84 7.51 1.45
N PHE A 66 -7.59 7.62 1.01
CA PHE A 66 -6.46 6.89 1.60
C PHE A 66 -6.16 7.34 3.03
N GLY A 67 -6.28 8.64 3.32
CA GLY A 67 -6.17 9.15 4.69
C GLY A 67 -7.26 8.57 5.61
N VAL A 68 -8.50 8.45 5.12
CA VAL A 68 -9.61 7.83 5.84
C VAL A 68 -9.37 6.33 6.04
N ALA A 69 -8.98 5.60 4.99
CA ALA A 69 -8.66 4.18 5.06
C ALA A 69 -7.56 3.89 6.08
N ARG A 70 -6.49 4.69 6.06
CA ARG A 70 -5.40 4.58 7.02
C ARG A 70 -5.87 4.76 8.46
N ARG A 71 -6.76 5.74 8.72
CA ARG A 71 -7.33 5.94 10.06
C ARG A 71 -8.12 4.73 10.54
N HIS A 72 -8.97 4.16 9.68
CA HIS A 72 -9.75 2.97 10.02
C HIS A 72 -8.86 1.77 10.30
N ARG A 73 -7.84 1.55 9.46
CA ARG A 73 -6.84 0.50 9.68
C ARG A 73 -6.10 0.65 11.01
N LEU A 74 -5.59 1.85 11.32
CA LEU A 74 -4.92 2.09 12.61
C LEU A 74 -5.86 1.85 13.80
N LYS A 75 -7.13 2.22 13.67
CA LYS A 75 -8.15 1.95 14.70
C LYS A 75 -8.40 0.44 14.86
N GLN A 76 -8.51 -0.32 13.78
CA GLN A 76 -8.67 -1.77 13.84
C GLN A 76 -7.45 -2.45 14.47
N ARG A 77 -6.26 -1.93 14.19
CA ARG A 77 -5.02 -2.39 14.81
C ARG A 77 -5.01 -2.20 16.31
N ASP A 78 -5.34 -1.00 16.76
CA ASP A 78 -5.34 -0.68 18.19
C ASP A 78 -6.42 -1.49 18.94
N ALA A 79 -7.45 -1.98 18.22
CA ALA A 79 -8.46 -2.91 18.72
C ALA A 79 -8.05 -4.41 18.66
N GLY A 80 -6.79 -4.74 18.34
CA GLY A 80 -6.25 -6.10 18.41
C GLY A 80 -6.68 -7.04 17.28
N ARG A 81 -7.19 -6.54 16.15
CA ARG A 81 -7.56 -7.39 15.01
C ARG A 81 -6.31 -7.94 14.30
N ARG A 82 -6.41 -9.16 13.76
CA ARG A 82 -5.30 -9.87 13.11
C ARG A 82 -4.76 -9.08 11.91
N HIS A 83 -3.46 -8.86 11.88
CA HIS A 83 -2.76 -8.27 10.73
C HIS A 83 -2.30 -9.35 9.77
N ALA A 84 -2.15 -9.00 8.50
CA ALA A 84 -1.44 -9.85 7.56
C ALA A 84 0.00 -10.04 8.04
N THR A 85 0.44 -11.30 8.04
CA THR A 85 1.86 -11.63 8.24
C THR A 85 2.68 -11.12 7.05
N ILE A 86 4.00 -11.05 7.23
CA ILE A 86 4.97 -10.74 6.15
C ILE A 86 4.70 -11.62 4.92
N ALA A 87 4.45 -12.92 5.13
CA ALA A 87 4.11 -13.86 4.07
C ALA A 87 2.81 -13.48 3.36
N GLU A 88 1.75 -13.18 4.11
CA GLU A 88 0.43 -12.84 3.56
C GLU A 88 0.48 -11.54 2.73
N ARG A 89 1.23 -10.53 3.18
CA ARG A 89 1.48 -9.28 2.42
C ARG A 89 2.18 -9.56 1.09
N ALA A 90 3.21 -10.40 1.11
CA ALA A 90 3.92 -10.81 -0.10
C ALA A 90 3.00 -11.57 -1.08
N ARG A 91 2.09 -12.41 -0.57
CA ARG A 91 1.11 -13.13 -1.41
C ARG A 91 0.13 -12.19 -2.11
N GLN A 92 -0.35 -11.17 -1.39
CA GLN A 92 -1.36 -10.25 -1.91
C GLN A 92 -0.78 -9.21 -2.89
N MET A 93 0.54 -8.96 -2.82
CA MET A 93 1.27 -8.19 -3.84
C MET A 93 1.56 -8.99 -5.13
N ARG A 94 1.20 -10.28 -5.20
CA ARG A 94 1.20 -11.04 -6.44
C ARG A 94 -0.05 -10.70 -7.24
N THR A 95 0.09 -9.78 -8.20
CA THR A 95 -0.94 -9.57 -9.22
C THR A 95 -1.04 -10.80 -10.12
N GLU A 96 -2.26 -11.22 -10.42
CA GLU A 96 -2.62 -12.32 -11.33
C GLU A 96 -2.28 -11.94 -12.79
N HIS A 97 -1.00 -11.92 -13.13
CA HIS A 97 -0.51 -12.04 -14.50
C HIS A 97 0.83 -12.71 -14.34
N ASP A 98 0.95 -14.00 -14.66
CA ASP A 98 2.29 -14.51 -14.80
C ASP A 98 2.48 -15.56 -15.88
N THR A 99 3.36 -15.20 -16.80
CA THR A 99 4.06 -16.08 -17.72
C THR A 99 5.55 -15.71 -17.65
N ASP A 100 6.10 -15.44 -16.45
CA ASP A 100 7.52 -15.14 -16.28
C ASP A 100 8.40 -16.40 -16.18
N THR A 101 9.61 -16.24 -16.75
CA THR A 101 10.75 -17.15 -16.63
C THR A 101 11.32 -17.20 -15.20
N GLY A 102 11.95 -18.32 -14.83
CA GLY A 102 12.39 -18.60 -13.45
C GLY A 102 13.33 -17.58 -12.81
N GLU A 103 14.13 -16.84 -13.58
CA GLU A 103 15.04 -15.81 -13.06
C GLU A 103 14.30 -14.54 -12.61
N VAL A 104 13.28 -14.12 -13.37
CA VAL A 104 12.41 -12.98 -13.03
C VAL A 104 11.58 -13.29 -11.79
N VAL A 105 11.14 -14.54 -11.62
CA VAL A 105 10.42 -14.98 -10.42
C VAL A 105 11.31 -14.88 -9.17
N ALA A 106 12.59 -15.25 -9.26
CA ALA A 106 13.50 -15.21 -8.12
C ALA A 106 13.82 -13.76 -7.68
N GLU A 107 14.10 -12.86 -8.62
CA GLU A 107 14.32 -11.44 -8.33
C GLU A 107 13.06 -10.79 -7.73
N ARG A 108 11.88 -11.14 -8.26
CA ARG A 108 10.58 -10.67 -7.76
C ARG A 108 10.31 -11.13 -6.33
N GLU A 109 10.54 -12.41 -6.02
CA GLU A 109 10.36 -12.95 -4.66
C GLU A 109 11.35 -12.32 -3.66
N ALA A 110 12.61 -12.11 -4.06
CA ALA A 110 13.59 -11.38 -3.25
C ALA A 110 13.14 -9.93 -3.00
N GLY A 111 12.61 -9.26 -4.02
CA GLY A 111 12.03 -7.92 -3.92
C GLY A 111 10.85 -7.85 -2.94
N LEU A 112 9.93 -8.80 -3.03
CA LEU A 112 8.79 -8.90 -2.12
C LEU A 112 9.21 -9.19 -0.68
N ALA A 113 10.18 -10.08 -0.48
CA ALA A 113 10.72 -10.38 0.85
C ALA A 113 11.40 -9.15 1.47
N ALA A 114 12.24 -8.45 0.70
CA ALA A 114 12.90 -7.22 1.13
C ALA A 114 11.88 -6.12 1.47
N PHE A 115 10.84 -5.96 0.64
CA PHE A 115 9.76 -5.02 0.90
C PHE A 115 8.98 -5.38 2.18
N ALA A 116 8.66 -6.66 2.38
CA ALA A 116 7.91 -7.13 3.54
C ALA A 116 8.72 -7.06 4.85
N ALA A 117 10.05 -7.03 4.78
CA ALA A 117 10.95 -6.80 5.91
C ALA A 117 11.06 -5.32 6.33
N LEU A 118 10.52 -4.39 5.55
CA LEU A 118 10.49 -2.98 5.93
C LEU A 118 9.55 -2.75 7.13
N ALA A 119 9.92 -1.77 7.96
CA ALA A 119 8.98 -1.25 8.94
C ALA A 119 7.74 -0.72 8.20
N GLU A 120 6.56 -1.01 8.75
CA GLU A 120 5.28 -0.70 8.11
C GLU A 120 5.15 0.76 7.65
N ARG A 121 5.64 1.71 8.45
CA ARG A 121 5.64 3.14 8.10
C ARG A 121 6.57 3.47 6.92
N ASP A 122 7.66 2.73 6.75
CA ASP A 122 8.62 2.90 5.65
C ASP A 122 8.03 2.30 4.35
N ALA A 123 7.45 1.09 4.45
CA ALA A 123 6.73 0.44 3.35
C ALA A 123 5.55 1.29 2.83
N GLU A 124 4.75 1.83 3.75
CA GLU A 124 3.61 2.69 3.43
C GLU A 124 4.04 3.97 2.68
N ALA A 125 5.17 4.58 3.07
CA ALA A 125 5.70 5.76 2.38
C ALA A 125 6.12 5.45 0.93
N LEU A 126 6.71 4.27 0.70
CA LEU A 126 7.10 3.81 -0.64
C LEU A 126 5.87 3.52 -1.50
N VAL A 127 4.89 2.77 -1.00
CA VAL A 127 3.66 2.42 -1.73
C VAL A 127 2.93 3.65 -2.23
N LEU A 128 2.76 4.67 -1.37
CA LEU A 128 2.09 5.91 -1.76
C LEU A 128 2.79 6.61 -2.93
N SER A 129 4.12 6.67 -2.93
CA SER A 129 4.87 7.30 -4.02
C SER A 129 5.02 6.42 -5.27
N ALA A 130 5.43 5.17 -5.12
CA ALA A 130 5.88 4.32 -6.21
C ALA A 130 4.72 3.57 -6.87
N TRP A 131 3.70 3.21 -6.10
CA TRP A 131 2.55 2.45 -6.62
C TRP A 131 1.38 3.34 -7.00
N TYR A 132 1.12 4.37 -6.19
CA TYR A 132 -0.01 5.28 -6.39
C TYR A 132 0.37 6.64 -6.96
N GLY A 133 1.67 6.91 -7.17
CA GLY A 133 2.14 8.13 -7.81
C GLY A 133 1.88 9.41 -7.02
N PHE A 134 1.65 9.33 -5.70
CA PHE A 134 1.33 10.51 -4.90
C PHE A 134 2.54 11.45 -4.80
N SER A 135 2.27 12.74 -4.97
CA SER A 135 3.21 13.80 -4.59
C SER A 135 3.51 13.74 -3.09
N ALA A 136 4.64 14.35 -2.71
CA ALA A 136 5.04 14.41 -1.30
C ALA A 136 3.97 15.07 -0.40
N GLY A 137 3.25 16.07 -0.91
CA GLY A 137 2.15 16.72 -0.17
C GLY A 137 0.93 15.82 0.03
N GLN A 138 0.52 15.07 -1.01
CA GLN A 138 -0.57 14.10 -0.92
C GLN A 138 -0.21 12.95 0.04
N ALA A 139 0.98 12.37 -0.11
CA ALA A 139 1.43 11.28 0.75
C ALA A 139 1.59 11.72 2.21
N ALA A 140 2.10 12.92 2.46
CA ALA A 140 2.21 13.48 3.82
C ALA A 140 0.83 13.65 4.48
N ARG A 141 -0.17 14.13 3.74
CA ARG A 141 -1.58 14.22 4.20
C ARG A 141 -2.13 12.86 4.59
N VAL A 142 -1.96 11.84 3.74
CA VAL A 142 -2.38 10.46 4.03
C VAL A 142 -1.75 9.96 5.32
N LEU A 143 -0.43 10.16 5.46
CA LEU A 143 0.33 9.67 6.62
C LEU A 143 0.12 10.49 7.90
N GLY A 144 -0.54 11.65 7.82
CA GLY A 144 -0.76 12.56 8.95
C GLY A 144 0.54 13.17 9.48
N CYS A 145 1.49 13.51 8.60
CA CYS A 145 2.74 14.17 8.98
C CYS A 145 3.07 15.36 8.07
N SER A 146 4.15 16.10 8.37
CA SER A 146 4.62 17.17 7.49
C SER A 146 5.29 16.60 6.23
N THR A 147 5.34 17.40 5.16
CA THR A 147 6.05 17.05 3.91
C THR A 147 7.55 16.81 4.16
N ALA A 148 8.17 17.60 5.05
CA ALA A 148 9.57 17.38 5.44
C ALA A 148 9.77 16.02 6.14
N THR A 149 8.89 15.67 7.09
CA THR A 149 8.92 14.34 7.74
C THR A 149 8.70 13.22 6.72
N TYR A 150 7.83 13.43 5.73
CA TYR A 150 7.63 12.47 4.65
C TYR A 150 8.91 12.25 3.82
N PHE A 151 9.60 13.31 3.41
CA PHE A 151 10.86 13.19 2.67
C PHE A 151 11.93 12.42 3.44
N VAL A 152 12.12 12.74 4.72
CA VAL A 152 13.07 12.02 5.59
C VAL A 152 12.70 10.54 5.68
N ARG A 153 11.41 10.23 5.85
CA ARG A 153 10.92 8.85 5.92
C ARG A 153 11.14 8.11 4.59
N LEU A 154 10.79 8.73 3.48
CA LEU A 154 10.93 8.16 2.14
C LEU A 154 12.39 7.88 1.80
N HIS A 155 13.29 8.82 2.10
CA HIS A 155 14.73 8.64 1.93
C HIS A 155 15.25 7.45 2.76
N ARG A 156 14.86 7.39 4.05
CA ARG A 156 15.22 6.27 4.93
C ARG A 156 14.69 4.94 4.41
N ALA A 157 13.45 4.91 3.94
CA ALA A 157 12.79 3.73 3.39
C ALA A 157 13.55 3.21 2.16
N ARG A 158 13.88 4.08 1.20
CA ARG A 158 14.68 3.73 0.02
C ARG A 158 16.05 3.17 0.39
N LYS A 159 16.77 3.80 1.32
CA LYS A 159 18.08 3.32 1.78
C LYS A 159 18.00 1.96 2.50
N ARG A 160 16.90 1.69 3.20
CA ARG A 160 16.67 0.38 3.84
C ARG A 160 16.35 -0.69 2.81
N LEU A 161 15.46 -0.40 1.88
CA LEU A 161 15.10 -1.34 0.81
C LEU A 161 16.33 -1.71 -0.02
N ALA A 162 17.12 -0.71 -0.45
CA ALA A 162 18.35 -0.95 -1.20
C ALA A 162 19.32 -1.88 -0.46
N ARG A 163 19.53 -1.69 0.85
CA ARG A 163 20.38 -2.58 1.66
C ARG A 163 19.83 -4.01 1.76
N LEU A 164 18.52 -4.16 1.91
CA LEU A 164 17.89 -5.48 1.99
C LEU A 164 18.03 -6.23 0.67
N LEU A 165 17.85 -5.55 -0.47
CA LEU A 165 18.04 -6.12 -1.79
C LEU A 165 19.51 -6.54 -2.03
N SER A 166 20.49 -5.70 -1.65
CA SER A 166 21.91 -6.08 -1.77
C SER A 166 22.26 -7.30 -0.93
N THR A 167 21.77 -7.41 0.30
CA THR A 167 22.02 -8.59 1.14
C THR A 167 21.39 -9.86 0.56
N SER A 168 20.22 -9.75 -0.08
CA SER A 168 19.55 -10.87 -0.77
C SER A 168 20.31 -11.32 -2.02
N ASP A 169 20.89 -10.40 -2.79
CA ASP A 169 21.78 -10.74 -3.93
C ASP A 169 23.02 -11.52 -3.47
N HIS A 170 23.60 -11.14 -2.33
CA HIS A 170 24.79 -11.80 -1.80
C HIS A 170 24.52 -13.20 -1.21
N ALA A 171 23.29 -13.48 -0.77
CA ALA A 171 22.89 -14.80 -0.27
C ALA A 171 22.71 -15.84 -1.39
N SER A 172 22.64 -15.39 -2.64
CA SER A 172 22.49 -16.22 -3.84
C SER A 172 23.82 -16.68 -4.45
N VAL A 173 24.97 -16.28 -3.89
CA VAL A 173 26.30 -16.70 -4.37
C VAL A 173 26.96 -17.67 -3.38
N PRO A 174 26.83 -18.99 -3.56
CA PRO A 174 27.81 -19.92 -3.03
C PRO A 174 29.00 -20.01 -4.01
N HIS A 175 30.09 -19.28 -3.75
CA HIS A 175 31.41 -19.77 -4.17
C HIS A 175 32.49 -19.30 -3.19
N PRO A 176 33.15 -20.25 -2.53
CA PRO A 176 34.52 -20.62 -2.92
C PRO A 176 34.69 -22.16 -2.86
N ALA A 177 35.69 -22.84 -3.40
CA ALA A 177 36.72 -22.60 -4.38
C ALA A 177 37.09 -24.02 -4.87
N LEU A 178 37.35 -24.19 -6.17
CA LEU A 178 37.96 -25.42 -6.67
C LEU A 178 39.44 -25.40 -6.25
N GLU A 179 39.76 -26.03 -5.12
CA GLU A 179 41.14 -26.20 -4.68
C GLU A 179 41.57 -27.66 -4.87
N GLY A 180 42.33 -27.87 -5.95
CA GLY A 180 43.46 -28.80 -6.00
C GLY A 180 43.20 -30.30 -5.88
N GLN A 181 42.84 -30.95 -7.00
CA GLN A 181 43.15 -32.38 -7.17
C GLN A 181 43.71 -32.65 -8.57
N ARG A 182 45.00 -32.34 -8.71
CA ARG A 182 45.98 -32.86 -9.67
C ARG A 182 47.34 -32.68 -8.98
N GLY A 183 48.21 -33.65 -8.78
CA GLY A 183 48.21 -35.10 -8.96
C GLY A 183 49.43 -35.62 -8.20
#